data_AF-A0A931E529-F1
#
_entry.id   AF-A0A931E529-F1
#
_cell.length_a   1.000
_cell.length_b   1.000
_cell.length_c   1.000
_cell.angle_alpha   90.00
_cell.angle_beta   90.00
_cell.angle_gamma   90.00
#
_symmetry.space_group_name_H-M   'P 1'
#
loop_
_entity.id
_entity.type
_entity.pdbx_description
1 polymer ?
#
loop_
_entity_poly.entity_id
_entity_poly.type
_entity_poly.pdbx_seq_one_letter_code
_entity_poly.pdbx_strand_id
1 'polypeptide(L)'
;MKRMMAIIGVAFAMSAFIVVGDIDKIINALSAGNAAQFSSFYDDFLDIKLPEKDEIKNVGKNQASITVKSFFDNNGIKGFEKTSQREMGGTMYLTGRLKGENKNFNITLLMKDRGDKLSIISIRVN
;
A
#
# COMPACT_ATOMS: atom_id res chain seq x y z
N MET A 1 -28.69 -1.32 52.27
CA MET A 1 -28.86 0.16 52.16
C MET A 1 -27.52 0.78 52.51
N LYS A 2 -26.82 1.56 51.71
CA LYS A 2 -26.99 2.27 50.45
C LYS A 2 -25.55 2.64 50.04
N ARG A 3 -25.22 2.55 48.75
CA ARG A 3 -24.48 3.59 47.98
C ARG A 3 -23.13 4.05 48.54
N MET A 4 -21.98 4.03 47.86
CA MET A 4 -21.69 4.35 46.46
C MET A 4 -20.16 4.30 46.29
N MET A 5 -19.71 3.74 45.17
CA MET A 5 -18.70 4.27 44.23
C MET A 5 -17.32 4.79 44.71
N ALA A 6 -16.27 4.15 44.17
CA ALA A 6 -15.07 4.79 43.59
C ALA A 6 -14.46 3.81 42.57
N ILE A 7 -14.89 3.84 41.31
CA ILE A 7 -14.22 4.52 40.17
C ILE A 7 -12.79 3.97 39.98
N ILE A 8 -12.66 2.89 39.20
CA ILE A 8 -12.08 2.89 37.84
C ILE A 8 -10.60 3.30 37.84
N GLY A 9 -9.72 2.33 38.02
CA GLY A 9 -8.37 2.41 37.47
C GLY A 9 -8.45 2.06 35.99
N VAL A 10 -8.46 3.07 35.13
CA VAL A 10 -8.42 2.91 33.67
C VAL A 10 -7.12 2.17 33.33
N ALA A 11 -7.25 0.91 32.91
CA ALA A 11 -6.20 0.22 32.19
C ALA A 11 -6.04 0.96 30.85
N PHE A 12 -5.02 1.81 30.77
CA PHE A 12 -4.60 2.42 29.52
C PHE A 12 -3.86 1.34 28.69
N ALA A 13 -4.62 0.38 28.17
CA ALA A 13 -4.15 -0.45 27.08
C ALA A 13 -4.10 0.46 25.86
N MET A 14 -2.93 1.03 25.57
CA MET A 14 -2.65 1.56 24.25
C MET A 14 -2.62 0.36 23.29
N SER A 15 -3.80 0.00 22.81
CA SER A 15 -3.92 -0.77 21.58
C SER A 15 -3.34 0.13 20.48
N ALA A 16 -2.07 -0.09 20.13
CA ALA A 16 -1.59 0.36 18.84
C ALA A 16 -2.50 -0.30 17.81
N PHE A 17 -3.39 0.48 17.20
CA PHE A 17 -4.17 0.03 16.06
C PHE A 17 -3.17 -0.25 14.96
N ILE A 18 -2.74 -1.50 14.84
CA ILE A 18 -1.94 -1.91 13.71
C ILE A 18 -2.87 -1.74 12.50
N VAL A 19 -2.45 -0.95 11.51
CA VAL A 19 -3.10 -0.77 10.20
C VAL A 19 -2.96 -2.07 9.38
N VAL A 20 -3.27 -3.23 9.98
CA VAL A 20 -3.21 -4.56 9.35
C VAL A 20 -4.22 -4.63 8.20
N GLY A 21 -5.32 -3.90 8.30
CA GLY A 21 -6.39 -3.94 7.31
C GLY A 21 -6.00 -3.38 5.95
N ASP A 22 -5.17 -2.34 5.87
CA ASP A 22 -4.90 -1.69 4.58
C ASP A 22 -3.84 -2.43 3.77
N ILE A 23 -2.83 -3.02 4.42
CA ILE A 23 -1.82 -3.80 3.70
C ILE A 23 -2.43 -5.03 3.02
N ASP A 24 -3.35 -5.73 3.69
CA ASP A 24 -4.06 -6.87 3.09
C ASP A 24 -4.96 -6.43 1.93
N LYS A 25 -5.63 -5.27 2.03
CA LYS A 25 -6.41 -4.72 0.91
C LYS A 25 -5.52 -4.34 -0.27
N ILE A 26 -4.33 -3.80 -0.03
CA ILE A 26 -3.35 -3.50 -1.09
C ILE A 26 -2.91 -4.81 -1.77
N ILE A 27 -2.56 -5.83 -0.99
CA ILE A 27 -2.18 -7.15 -1.52
C ILE A 27 -3.32 -7.76 -2.33
N ASN A 28 -4.56 -7.65 -1.86
CA ASN A 28 -5.73 -8.14 -2.58
C ASN A 28 -5.97 -7.39 -3.89
N ALA A 29 -5.83 -6.06 -3.90
CA ALA A 29 -5.95 -5.25 -5.12
C ALA A 29 -4.89 -5.65 -6.16
N LEU A 30 -3.63 -5.85 -5.73
CA LEU A 30 -2.55 -6.32 -6.59
C LEU A 30 -2.82 -7.74 -7.10
N SER A 31 -3.29 -8.64 -6.23
CA SER A 31 -3.58 -10.04 -6.57
C SER A 31 -4.73 -10.16 -7.56
N ALA A 32 -5.71 -9.26 -7.48
CA ALA A 32 -6.81 -9.17 -8.43
C ALA A 32 -6.46 -8.44 -9.73
N GLY A 33 -5.26 -7.86 -9.86
CA GLY A 33 -4.93 -6.96 -10.97
C GLY A 33 -5.79 -5.70 -11.01
N ASN A 34 -6.42 -5.32 -9.90
CA ASN A 34 -7.37 -4.22 -9.85
C ASN A 34 -6.64 -2.88 -9.60
N ALA A 35 -6.14 -2.28 -10.69
CA ALA A 35 -5.44 -1.00 -10.64
C ALA A 35 -6.28 0.15 -10.04
N ALA A 36 -7.60 0.13 -10.21
CA ALA A 36 -8.49 1.16 -9.65
C ALA A 36 -8.60 1.07 -8.13
N GLN A 37 -8.71 -0.15 -7.59
CA GLN A 37 -8.66 -0.35 -6.15
C GLN A 37 -7.26 -0.07 -5.59
N PHE A 38 -6.22 -0.46 -6.31
CA PHE A 38 -4.83 -0.21 -5.92
C PHE A 38 -4.52 1.29 -5.81
N SER A 39 -5.02 2.12 -6.73
CA SER A 39 -4.80 3.57 -6.69
C SER A 39 -5.53 4.30 -5.56
N SER A 40 -6.53 3.67 -4.94
CA SER A 40 -7.21 4.26 -3.78
C SER A 40 -6.25 4.49 -2.60
N PHE A 41 -5.20 3.66 -2.49
CA PHE A 41 -4.16 3.73 -1.46
C PHE A 41 -3.04 4.73 -1.76
N TYR A 42 -3.06 5.42 -2.90
CA TYR A 42 -2.02 6.40 -3.21
C TYR A 42 -2.13 7.61 -2.31
N ASP A 43 -0.96 8.11 -1.90
CA ASP A 43 -0.80 9.47 -1.40
C ASP A 43 -1.15 10.49 -2.50
N ASP A 44 -1.29 11.76 -2.13
CA ASP A 44 -1.62 12.84 -3.07
C ASP A 44 -0.49 13.03 -4.09
N PHE A 45 0.75 12.76 -3.65
CA PHE A 45 1.94 12.72 -4.49
C PHE A 45 2.81 11.51 -4.17
N LEU A 46 3.33 10.85 -5.21
CA LEU A 46 4.18 9.67 -5.09
C LEU A 46 5.23 9.59 -6.20
N ASP A 47 6.30 8.87 -5.93
CA ASP A 47 7.36 8.58 -6.90
C ASP A 47 7.02 7.29 -7.68
N ILE A 48 7.30 7.29 -8.98
CA ILE A 48 7.02 6.14 -9.86
C ILE A 48 8.24 5.81 -10.70
N LYS A 49 8.65 4.54 -10.66
CA LYS A 49 9.63 3.93 -11.55
C LYS A 49 8.99 2.72 -12.21
N LEU A 50 8.79 2.76 -13.52
CA LEU A 50 8.33 1.61 -14.31
C LEU A 50 9.49 0.99 -15.11
N PRO A 51 9.38 -0.27 -15.58
CA PRO A 51 10.42 -0.90 -16.38
C PRO A 51 10.76 -0.07 -17.60
N GLU A 52 12.05 0.07 -17.89
CA GLU A 52 12.56 0.80 -19.08
C GLU A 52 12.13 2.28 -19.15
N LYS A 53 11.68 2.85 -18.03
CA LYS A 53 11.34 4.27 -17.89
C LYS A 53 12.22 4.93 -16.83
N ASP A 54 12.44 6.23 -17.00
CA ASP A 54 13.04 7.05 -15.96
C ASP A 54 12.11 7.16 -14.74
N GLU A 55 12.72 7.39 -13.58
CA GLU A 55 11.96 7.64 -12.37
C GLU A 55 11.31 9.01 -12.46
N ILE A 56 10.00 9.06 -12.24
CA ILE A 56 9.25 10.31 -12.17
C ILE A 56 8.94 10.56 -10.70
N LYS A 57 9.43 11.69 -10.18
CA LYS A 57 9.25 12.07 -8.77
C LYS A 57 8.03 12.96 -8.59
N ASN A 58 7.42 12.87 -7.41
CA ASN A 58 6.36 13.76 -6.95
C ASN A 58 5.18 13.85 -7.94
N VAL A 59 4.75 12.72 -8.49
CA VAL A 59 3.64 12.62 -9.45
C VAL A 59 2.33 12.75 -8.70
N GLY A 60 1.42 13.61 -9.17
CA GLY A 60 0.09 13.72 -8.56
C GLY A 60 -0.74 12.44 -8.72
N LYS A 61 -1.56 12.12 -7.71
CA LYS A 61 -2.39 10.89 -7.62
C LYS A 61 -3.14 10.54 -8.90
N ASN A 62 -3.76 11.52 -9.56
CA ASN A 62 -4.51 11.28 -10.80
C ASN A 62 -3.61 10.79 -11.94
N GLN A 63 -2.47 11.45 -12.14
CA GLN A 63 -1.51 11.07 -13.18
C GLN A 63 -0.87 9.72 -12.85
N ALA A 64 -0.53 9.49 -11.58
CA ALA A 64 -0.04 8.20 -11.10
C ALA A 64 -1.03 7.06 -11.35
N SER A 65 -2.32 7.30 -11.08
CA SER A 65 -3.39 6.32 -11.30
C SER A 65 -3.51 5.95 -12.77
N ILE A 66 -3.48 6.93 -13.67
CA ILE A 66 -3.51 6.70 -15.12
C ILE A 66 -2.27 5.91 -15.56
N THR A 67 -1.08 6.35 -15.15
CA THR A 67 0.19 5.71 -15.53
C THR A 67 0.28 4.26 -15.07
N VAL A 68 -0.09 3.97 -13.82
CA VAL A 68 -0.05 2.59 -13.29
C VAL A 68 -1.17 1.74 -13.88
N LYS A 69 -2.38 2.28 -14.08
CA LYS A 69 -3.45 1.54 -14.75
C LYS A 69 -3.04 1.12 -16.17
N SER A 70 -2.47 2.03 -16.95
CA SER A 70 -1.95 1.70 -18.28
C SER A 70 -0.86 0.62 -18.21
N PHE A 71 0.00 0.65 -17.19
CA PHE A 71 0.98 -0.43 -16.98
C PHE A 71 0.30 -1.78 -16.69
N PHE A 72 -0.74 -1.81 -15.85
CA PHE A 72 -1.48 -3.03 -15.52
C PHE A 72 -2.16 -3.61 -16.76
N ASP A 73 -2.87 -2.75 -17.51
CA ASP A 73 -3.60 -3.14 -18.71
C ASP A 73 -2.65 -3.65 -19.81
N ASN A 74 -1.57 -2.91 -20.11
CA ASN A 74 -0.62 -3.27 -21.17
C ASN A 74 0.16 -4.57 -20.90
N ASN A 75 0.27 -4.97 -19.63
CA ASN A 75 1.01 -6.16 -19.23
C ASN A 75 0.09 -7.31 -18.76
N GLY A 76 -1.23 -7.12 -18.81
CA GLY A 76 -2.21 -8.11 -18.35
C GLY A 76 -1.96 -8.56 -16.91
N ILE A 77 -1.70 -7.61 -16.00
CA ILE A 77 -1.41 -7.92 -14.60
C ILE A 77 -2.65 -8.54 -13.94
N LYS A 78 -2.51 -9.77 -13.43
CA LYS A 78 -3.62 -10.60 -12.92
C LYS A 78 -3.28 -11.40 -11.67
N GLY A 79 -2.20 -11.02 -10.99
CA GLY A 79 -1.73 -11.73 -9.81
C GLY A 79 -0.58 -11.00 -9.12
N PHE A 80 -0.40 -11.34 -7.86
CA PHE A 80 0.70 -10.83 -7.04
C PHE A 80 1.14 -11.90 -6.06
N GLU A 81 2.45 -12.01 -5.87
CA GLU A 81 3.07 -12.89 -4.91
C GLU A 81 3.93 -12.05 -3.96
N LYS A 82 3.53 -11.96 -2.69
CA LYS A 82 4.30 -11.24 -1.67
C LYS A 82 5.62 -11.96 -1.42
N THR A 83 6.73 -11.22 -1.46
CA THR A 83 8.07 -11.76 -1.14
C THR A 83 8.56 -11.27 0.22
N SER A 84 8.31 -10.00 0.57
CA SER A 84 8.70 -9.46 1.88
C SER A 84 7.81 -8.31 2.29
N GLN A 85 7.66 -8.12 3.60
CA GLN A 85 6.97 -7.00 4.23
C GLN A 85 7.74 -6.59 5.48
N ARG A 86 8.17 -5.34 5.54
CA ARG A 86 8.98 -4.79 6.64
C ARG A 86 8.44 -3.43 7.04
N GLU A 87 8.38 -3.14 8.33
CA GLU A 87 8.00 -1.83 8.84
C GLU A 87 9.13 -1.26 9.69
N MET A 88 9.42 0.03 9.54
CA MET A 88 10.41 0.75 10.33
C MET A 88 10.03 2.22 10.44
N GLY A 89 9.79 2.70 11.67
CA GLY A 89 9.56 4.12 11.95
C GLY A 89 8.37 4.74 11.20
N GLY A 90 7.23 4.05 11.16
CA GLY A 90 6.02 4.51 10.44
C GLY A 90 6.12 4.42 8.91
N THR A 91 7.16 3.77 8.40
CA THR A 91 7.35 3.50 6.98
C THR A 91 7.29 2.00 6.73
N MET A 92 6.46 1.57 5.79
CA MET A 92 6.30 0.18 5.41
C MET A 92 6.83 -0.09 4.00
N TYR A 93 7.59 -1.16 3.88
CA TYR A 93 8.13 -1.69 2.64
C TYR A 93 7.39 -2.98 2.31
N LEU A 94 6.78 -3.05 1.14
CA LEU A 94 6.20 -4.28 0.59
C LEU A 94 6.91 -4.60 -0.71
N THR A 95 7.46 -5.81 -0.81
CA THR A 95 8.04 -6.32 -2.06
C THR A 95 7.34 -7.59 -2.49
N GLY A 96 7.28 -7.78 -3.80
CA GLY A 96 6.72 -8.99 -4.37
C GLY A 96 6.86 -9.05 -5.87
N ARG A 97 6.13 -9.97 -6.47
CA ARG A 97 6.15 -10.23 -7.91
C ARG A 97 4.75 -10.09 -8.50
N LEU A 98 4.57 -9.13 -9.39
CA LEU A 98 3.38 -9.02 -10.23
C LEU A 98 3.39 -10.13 -11.29
N LYS A 99 2.26 -10.79 -11.47
CA LYS A 99 2.05 -11.80 -12.50
C LYS A 99 1.35 -11.15 -13.69
N GLY A 100 2.10 -10.87 -14.74
CA GLY A 100 1.55 -10.41 -16.01
C GLY A 100 1.19 -11.56 -16.94
N GLU A 101 0.64 -11.22 -18.09
CA GLU A 101 0.27 -12.19 -19.12
C GLU A 101 1.50 -12.84 -19.76
N ASN A 102 2.46 -12.01 -20.19
CA ASN A 102 3.66 -12.46 -20.90
C ASN A 102 4.93 -12.42 -20.03
N LYS A 103 4.96 -11.51 -19.05
CA LYS A 103 6.14 -11.26 -18.21
C LYS A 103 5.70 -11.00 -16.77
N ASN A 104 6.54 -11.45 -15.84
CA ASN A 104 6.40 -11.13 -14.42
C ASN A 104 7.33 -9.97 -14.05
N PHE A 105 6.91 -9.14 -13.11
CA PHE A 105 7.65 -7.95 -12.70
C PHE A 105 7.89 -7.94 -11.20
N ASN A 106 9.07 -7.51 -10.78
CA ASN A 106 9.33 -7.29 -9.36
C ASN A 106 8.82 -5.91 -8.99
N ILE A 107 8.02 -5.82 -7.93
CA ILE A 107 7.49 -4.56 -7.41
C ILE A 107 7.99 -4.31 -6.00
N THR A 108 8.36 -3.08 -5.73
CA THR A 108 8.66 -2.53 -4.41
C THR A 108 7.77 -1.35 -4.16
N LEU A 109 7.06 -1.38 -3.04
CA LEU A 109 6.21 -0.30 -2.56
C LEU A 109 6.82 0.29 -1.30
N LEU A 110 6.87 1.62 -1.27
CA LEU A 110 7.09 2.38 -0.06
C LEU A 110 5.77 3.00 0.37
N MET A 111 5.40 2.77 1.61
CA MET A 111 4.17 3.29 2.19
C MET A 111 4.48 4.01 3.50
N LYS A 112 3.70 5.04 3.79
CA LYS A 112 3.78 5.79 5.03
C LYS A 112 2.48 5.60 5.81
N ASP A 113 2.62 5.23 7.07
CA ASP A 113 1.50 5.24 8.01
C ASP A 113 1.13 6.71 8.31
N ARG A 114 -0.14 7.04 8.06
CA ARG A 114 -0.70 8.37 8.35
C ARG A 114 -1.56 8.37 9.62
N GLY A 115 -1.61 7.25 10.34
CA GLY A 115 -2.38 7.03 11.56
C GLY A 115 -3.80 6.54 11.29
N ASP A 116 -4.45 7.06 10.25
CA ASP A 116 -5.79 6.65 9.79
C ASP A 116 -5.76 5.69 8.60
N LYS A 117 -4.70 5.74 7.80
CA LYS A 117 -4.52 4.93 6.59
C LYS A 117 -3.05 4.68 6.28
N LEU A 118 -2.80 3.63 5.51
CA LEU A 118 -1.52 3.37 4.88
C LEU A 118 -1.49 3.97 3.47
N SER A 119 -0.65 4.99 3.25
CA SER A 119 -0.53 5.68 1.94
C SER A 119 0.71 5.22 1.17
N ILE A 120 0.56 4.85 -0.10
CA ILE A 120 1.66 4.54 -1.01
C ILE A 120 2.32 5.85 -1.47
N ILE A 121 3.61 5.99 -1.17
CA ILE A 121 4.44 7.16 -1.51
C ILE A 121 5.51 6.86 -2.58
N SER A 122 5.77 5.58 -2.87
CA SER A 122 6.63 5.18 -3.99
C SER A 122 6.22 3.83 -4.57
N ILE A 123 6.23 3.73 -5.89
CA ILE A 123 6.02 2.51 -6.66
C ILE A 123 7.21 2.30 -7.58
N ARG A 124 7.90 1.17 -7.41
CA ARG A 124 9.02 0.79 -8.28
C ARG A 124 8.79 -0.59 -8.84
N VAL A 125 8.78 -0.71 -10.16
CA VAL A 125 8.59 -1.95 -10.90
C VAL A 125 9.78 -2.17 -11.83
N ASN A 126 10.36 -3.38 -11.80
CA ASN A 126 11.49 -3.81 -12.65
C ASN A 126 11.19 -5.13 -13.37
#